data_AF-A0A8X6RPD1-F1
#
_entry.id   AF-A0A8X6RPD1-F1
#
_cell.length_a   1.000
_cell.length_b   1.000
_cell.length_c   1.000
_cell.angle_alpha   90.00
_cell.angle_beta   90.00
_cell.angle_gamma   90.00
#
_symmetry.space_group_name_H-M   'P 1'
#
loop_
_entity.id
_entity.type
_entity.pdbx_description
1 polymer ?
#
loop_
_entity_poly.entity_id
_entity_poly.type
_entity_poly.pdbx_seq_one_letter_code
_entity_poly.pdbx_strand_id
1 'polypeptide(L)'
;MEPSSNSPSLEHRNVQFSDSFRFFILKTPATFTNVSPFLIEKAITGAIGEVKSIRKMRSGDLFLEVSSSNQATALIKLQKLAHLELTVAPHSNLNFSRGVISPADFLNVSTEEIKENMKAQKVCDVRRITIRRDGQVLNTKHLILTFSTPDLPQTVKMAYIRCPVRPYIPNPLRCFQCQRYGHSKNVCRGQPTCPRCGESGHDSADCKKKEQCLK
;
A
#
# COMPACT_ATOMS: atom_id res chain seq x y z
N MET A 1 -8.82 22.31 14.83
CA MET A 1 -7.46 21.91 14.43
C MET A 1 -7.55 20.53 13.81
N GLU A 2 -7.63 20.44 12.48
CA GLU A 2 -7.61 19.15 11.81
C GLU A 2 -6.22 18.52 11.95
N PRO A 3 -6.07 17.35 12.58
CA PRO A 3 -4.83 16.62 12.47
C PRO A 3 -4.82 16.00 11.08
N SER A 4 -4.03 16.61 10.19
CA SER A 4 -3.57 16.09 8.90
C SER A 4 -3.59 14.55 8.85
N SER A 5 -4.71 14.00 8.37
CA SER A 5 -4.97 12.58 8.20
C SER A 5 -4.48 12.12 6.84
N ASN A 6 -3.23 12.47 6.48
CA ASN A 6 -2.61 11.91 5.29
C ASN A 6 -1.83 10.65 5.66
N SER A 7 -2.56 9.58 5.92
CA SER A 7 -2.18 8.31 5.33
C SER A 7 -2.75 8.33 3.92
N PRO A 8 -1.94 8.55 2.87
CA PRO A 8 -2.46 8.41 1.52
C PRO A 8 -2.85 6.95 1.36
N SER A 9 -4.16 6.71 1.31
CA SER A 9 -4.70 5.55 0.63
C SER A 9 -4.05 5.51 -0.75
N LEU A 10 -3.54 4.34 -1.15
CA LEU A 10 -2.87 4.10 -2.43
C LEU A 10 -3.82 4.22 -3.64
N GLU A 11 -4.98 4.83 -3.44
CA GLU A 11 -5.99 5.06 -4.45
C GLU A 11 -5.48 6.20 -5.34
N HIS A 12 -5.28 5.91 -6.62
CA HIS A 12 -4.78 6.80 -7.68
C HIS A 12 -3.26 6.88 -7.87
N ARG A 13 -2.53 5.77 -7.79
CA ARG A 13 -1.31 5.64 -8.60
C ARG A 13 -1.71 5.07 -9.97
N ASN A 14 -1.40 5.78 -11.04
CA ASN A 14 -1.27 5.17 -12.38
C ASN A 14 -0.10 4.19 -12.29
N VAL A 15 -0.40 2.96 -11.87
CA VAL A 15 0.61 1.91 -11.69
C VAL A 15 1.01 1.43 -13.07
N GLN A 16 2.17 1.91 -13.54
CA GLN A 16 2.83 1.28 -14.68
C GLN A 16 3.26 -0.14 -14.27
N PHE A 17 3.03 -1.09 -15.17
CA PHE A 17 3.43 -2.46 -14.97
C PHE A 17 4.94 -2.58 -14.76
N SER A 18 5.34 -3.46 -13.84
CA SER A 18 6.73 -3.85 -13.62
C SER A 18 6.86 -5.35 -13.78
N ASP A 19 7.93 -5.78 -14.44
CA ASP A 19 8.34 -7.18 -14.60
C ASP A 19 8.47 -7.96 -13.28
N SER A 20 8.69 -7.24 -12.19
CA SER A 20 8.76 -7.74 -10.81
C SER A 20 7.41 -8.01 -10.14
N PHE A 21 6.28 -7.70 -10.79
CA PHE A 21 4.96 -7.89 -10.19
C PHE A 21 4.57 -9.37 -10.15
N ARG A 22 4.05 -9.77 -8.98
CA ARG A 22 3.68 -11.16 -8.67
C ARG A 22 2.18 -11.33 -8.41
N PHE A 23 1.50 -10.25 -8.03
CA PHE A 23 0.12 -10.32 -7.55
C PHE A 23 -0.84 -9.58 -8.49
N PHE A 24 -1.90 -10.25 -8.93
CA PHE A 24 -2.83 -9.74 -9.93
C PHE A 24 -4.29 -9.97 -9.50
N ILE A 25 -5.17 -9.14 -10.03
CA ILE A 25 -6.63 -9.26 -9.91
C ILE A 25 -7.18 -9.44 -11.32
N LEU A 26 -7.89 -10.54 -11.53
CA LEU A 26 -8.65 -10.82 -12.74
C LEU A 26 -10.10 -10.43 -12.49
N LYS A 27 -10.64 -9.65 -13.42
CA LYS A 27 -12.02 -9.17 -13.39
C LYS A 27 -12.72 -9.56 -14.67
N THR A 28 -14.00 -9.89 -14.58
CA THR A 28 -14.91 -10.05 -15.71
C THR A 28 -16.14 -9.17 -15.45
N PRO A 29 -16.88 -8.74 -16.49
CA PRO A 29 -18.11 -7.95 -16.30
C PRO A 29 -19.15 -8.63 -15.39
N ALA A 30 -19.25 -9.97 -15.47
CA ALA A 30 -20.20 -10.77 -14.70
C ALA A 30 -19.61 -11.44 -13.44
N THR A 31 -18.35 -11.15 -13.08
CA THR A 31 -17.55 -11.86 -12.06
C THR A 31 -17.35 -13.36 -12.35
N PHE A 32 -16.63 -14.04 -11.46
CA PHE A 32 -16.45 -15.51 -11.51
C PHE A 32 -17.44 -16.24 -10.58
N THR A 33 -18.57 -15.60 -10.25
CA THR A 33 -19.47 -16.13 -9.22
C THR A 33 -20.13 -17.44 -9.62
N ASN A 34 -20.62 -17.49 -10.86
CA ASN A 34 -21.38 -18.60 -11.43
C ASN A 34 -20.56 -19.43 -12.43
N VAL A 35 -19.23 -19.34 -12.36
CA VAL A 35 -18.31 -20.09 -13.23
C VAL A 35 -17.74 -21.25 -12.43
N SER A 36 -17.72 -22.45 -13.03
CA SER A 36 -17.16 -23.64 -12.39
C SER A 36 -15.68 -23.42 -11.99
N PRO A 37 -15.30 -23.65 -10.72
CA PRO A 37 -13.91 -23.52 -10.27
C PRO A 37 -12.92 -24.36 -11.08
N PHE A 38 -13.31 -25.58 -11.48
CA PHE A 38 -12.47 -26.45 -12.31
C PHE A 38 -12.23 -25.89 -13.72
N LEU A 39 -13.23 -25.21 -14.29
CA LEU A 39 -13.06 -24.56 -15.59
C LEU A 39 -12.12 -23.37 -15.49
N ILE A 40 -12.24 -22.58 -14.42
CA ILE A 40 -11.34 -21.46 -14.13
C ILE A 40 -9.90 -21.97 -14.02
N GLU A 41 -9.67 -22.98 -13.17
CA GLU A 41 -8.34 -23.54 -12.94
C GLU A 41 -7.71 -24.12 -14.21
N LYS A 42 -8.45 -24.94 -14.97
CA LYS A 42 -7.97 -25.49 -16.23
C LYS A 42 -7.65 -24.42 -17.26
N ALA A 43 -8.47 -23.39 -17.37
CA ALA A 43 -8.28 -22.34 -18.35
C ALA A 43 -7.14 -21.37 -17.98
N ILE A 44 -6.94 -21.07 -16.69
CA ILE A 44 -5.76 -20.33 -16.22
C ILE A 44 -4.50 -21.17 -16.48
N THR A 45 -4.52 -22.44 -16.08
CA THR A 45 -3.38 -23.35 -16.26
C THR A 45 -3.05 -23.56 -17.74
N GLY A 46 -4.05 -23.67 -18.61
CA GLY A 46 -3.85 -23.77 -20.06
C GLY A 46 -3.31 -22.49 -20.69
N ALA A 47 -3.63 -21.32 -20.14
CA ALA A 47 -3.20 -20.03 -20.68
C ALA A 47 -1.79 -19.63 -20.23
N ILE A 48 -1.45 -19.85 -18.95
CA ILE A 48 -0.20 -19.35 -18.35
C ILE A 48 0.56 -20.39 -17.51
N GLY A 49 0.15 -21.66 -17.55
CA GLY A 49 0.71 -22.72 -16.71
C GLY A 49 0.25 -22.66 -15.26
N GLU A 50 0.80 -23.55 -14.44
CA GLU A 50 0.50 -23.62 -13.01
C GLU A 50 1.01 -22.37 -12.28
N VAL A 51 0.11 -21.68 -11.56
CA VAL A 51 0.43 -20.48 -10.78
C VAL A 51 0.54 -20.82 -9.30
N LYS A 52 1.22 -19.98 -8.52
CA LYS A 52 1.47 -20.23 -7.10
C LYS A 52 0.19 -20.26 -6.27
N SER A 53 -0.75 -19.36 -6.54
CA SER A 53 -2.07 -19.43 -5.90
C SER A 53 -3.16 -18.70 -6.69
N ILE A 54 -4.38 -19.20 -6.56
CA ILE A 54 -5.61 -18.61 -7.08
C ILE A 54 -6.61 -18.54 -5.93
N ARG A 55 -7.26 -17.39 -5.74
CA ARG A 55 -8.28 -17.23 -4.70
C ARG A 55 -9.41 -16.34 -5.18
N LYS A 56 -10.65 -16.75 -4.94
CA LYS A 56 -11.82 -15.89 -5.18
C LYS A 56 -11.96 -14.85 -4.07
N MET A 57 -12.08 -13.59 -4.46
CA MET A 57 -12.29 -12.46 -3.55
C MET A 57 -13.78 -12.33 -3.19
N ARG A 58 -14.09 -11.57 -2.12
CA ARG A 58 -15.48 -11.27 -1.75
C ARG A 58 -16.26 -10.53 -2.84
N SER A 59 -15.57 -9.79 -3.71
CA SER A 59 -16.17 -9.15 -4.88
C SER A 59 -16.61 -10.12 -5.98
N GLY A 60 -16.20 -11.40 -5.91
CA GLY A 60 -16.37 -12.36 -6.99
C GLY A 60 -15.25 -12.36 -8.04
N ASP A 61 -14.31 -11.41 -7.94
CA ASP A 61 -13.07 -11.38 -8.74
C ASP A 61 -12.09 -12.48 -8.31
N LEU A 62 -11.07 -12.73 -9.12
CA LEU A 62 -9.99 -13.66 -8.77
C LEU A 62 -8.71 -12.91 -8.45
N PHE A 63 -8.10 -13.28 -7.32
CA PHE A 63 -6.75 -12.92 -6.94
C PHE A 63 -5.78 -14.03 -7.37
N LEU A 64 -4.70 -13.66 -8.04
CA LEU A 64 -3.67 -14.58 -8.53
C LEU A 64 -2.29 -14.16 -8.01
N GLU A 65 -1.50 -15.14 -7.57
CA GLU A 65 -0.06 -15.01 -7.37
C GLU A 65 0.68 -15.87 -8.40
N VAL A 66 1.49 -15.23 -9.25
CA VAL A 66 2.31 -15.92 -10.26
C VAL A 66 3.72 -16.22 -9.72
N SER A 67 4.37 -17.22 -10.32
CA SER A 67 5.69 -17.71 -9.89
C SER A 67 6.84 -17.14 -10.72
N SER A 68 6.58 -16.55 -11.90
CA SER A 68 7.61 -16.04 -12.80
C SER A 68 7.20 -14.77 -13.54
N SER A 69 8.19 -14.01 -14.00
CA SER A 69 7.99 -12.83 -14.86
C SER A 69 7.38 -13.18 -16.22
N ASN A 70 7.67 -14.38 -16.75
CA ASN A 70 7.05 -14.89 -17.98
C ASN A 70 5.54 -15.06 -17.81
N GLN A 71 5.12 -15.64 -16.68
CA GLN A 71 3.69 -15.76 -16.35
C GLN A 71 3.04 -14.39 -16.16
N ALA A 72 3.68 -13.46 -15.44
CA ALA A 72 3.17 -12.09 -15.29
C ALA A 72 2.94 -11.43 -16.65
N THR A 73 3.93 -11.54 -17.56
CA THR A 73 3.87 -10.95 -18.90
C THR A 73 2.79 -11.59 -19.76
N ALA A 74 2.61 -12.91 -19.71
CA ALA A 74 1.55 -13.61 -20.42
C ALA A 74 0.17 -13.25 -19.86
N LEU A 75 0.05 -13.19 -18.53
CA LEU A 75 -1.21 -12.88 -17.85
C LEU A 75 -1.72 -11.48 -18.20
N ILE A 76 -0.85 -10.48 -18.30
CA ILE A 76 -1.27 -9.11 -18.65
C ILE A 76 -1.76 -8.98 -20.09
N LYS A 77 -1.22 -9.82 -20.98
CA LYS A 77 -1.67 -9.87 -22.38
C LYS A 77 -2.97 -10.66 -22.54
N LEU A 78 -3.41 -11.37 -21.50
CA LEU A 78 -4.61 -12.20 -21.53
C LEU A 78 -5.86 -11.33 -21.47
N GLN A 79 -6.63 -11.33 -22.56
CA GLN A 79 -7.89 -10.59 -22.68
C GLN A 79 -9.13 -11.47 -22.53
N LYS A 80 -8.98 -12.79 -22.73
CA LYS A 80 -10.08 -13.76 -22.68
C LYS A 80 -9.63 -15.06 -22.02
N LEU A 81 -10.56 -15.70 -21.33
CA LEU A 81 -10.37 -17.03 -20.74
C LEU A 81 -11.63 -17.84 -21.04
N ALA A 82 -11.48 -18.86 -21.88
CA ALA A 82 -12.58 -19.50 -22.58
C ALA A 82 -13.46 -18.45 -23.32
N HIS A 83 -14.72 -18.31 -22.92
CA HIS A 83 -15.68 -17.37 -23.52
C HIS A 83 -15.84 -16.07 -22.71
N LEU A 84 -15.10 -15.90 -21.61
CA LEU A 84 -15.22 -14.74 -20.73
C LEU A 84 -14.21 -13.66 -21.10
N GLU A 85 -14.69 -12.42 -21.24
CA GLU A 85 -13.82 -11.25 -21.38
C GLU A 85 -13.23 -10.84 -20.04
N LEU A 86 -11.94 -10.47 -20.05
CA LEU A 86 -11.17 -10.22 -18.85
C LEU A 86 -10.45 -8.88 -18.88
N THR A 87 -10.38 -8.32 -17.69
CA THR A 87 -9.46 -7.25 -17.36
C THR A 87 -8.51 -7.75 -16.28
N VAL A 88 -7.21 -7.65 -16.56
CA VAL A 88 -6.14 -7.96 -15.59
C VAL A 88 -5.60 -6.65 -15.03
N ALA A 89 -5.58 -6.55 -13.71
CA ALA A 89 -4.99 -5.42 -13.01
C ALA A 89 -3.93 -5.89 -12.00
N PRO A 90 -2.78 -5.22 -11.89
CA PRO A 90 -1.85 -5.51 -10.80
C PRO A 90 -2.51 -5.21 -9.45
N HIS A 91 -2.23 -6.03 -8.45
CA HIS A 91 -2.70 -5.75 -7.09
C HIS A 91 -2.03 -4.48 -6.55
N SER A 92 -2.84 -3.53 -6.07
CA SER A 92 -2.41 -2.16 -5.73
C SER A 92 -1.38 -2.07 -4.59
N ASN A 93 -1.43 -3.01 -3.64
CA ASN A 93 -0.56 -2.98 -2.46
C ASN A 93 0.51 -4.08 -2.46
N LEU A 94 0.14 -5.34 -2.72
CA LEU A 94 1.03 -6.50 -2.53
C LEU A 94 2.25 -6.53 -3.46
N ASN A 95 2.22 -5.81 -4.58
CA ASN A 95 3.38 -5.68 -5.47
C ASN A 95 4.40 -4.63 -5.03
N PHE A 96 4.18 -3.99 -3.88
CA PHE A 96 5.02 -2.94 -3.35
C PHE A 96 5.46 -3.27 -1.94
N SER A 97 6.70 -2.93 -1.64
CA SER A 97 7.27 -3.01 -0.29
C SER A 97 7.76 -1.62 0.12
N ARG A 98 7.84 -1.39 1.43
CA ARG A 98 8.28 -0.10 1.98
C ARG A 98 9.36 -0.31 3.02
N GLY A 99 10.43 0.46 2.88
CA GLY A 99 11.59 0.39 3.76
C GLY A 99 12.00 1.76 4.27
N VAL A 100 12.56 1.80 5.47
CA VAL A 100 13.17 2.97 6.07
C VAL A 100 14.69 2.86 5.99
N ILE A 101 15.31 3.92 5.53
CA ILE A 101 16.76 4.13 5.56
C ILE A 101 17.06 5.43 6.32
N SER A 102 18.27 5.57 6.83
CA SER A 102 18.65 6.73 7.67
C SER A 102 20.01 7.36 7.33
N PRO A 103 20.33 7.62 6.04
CA PRO A 103 21.63 8.17 5.68
C PRO A 103 21.69 9.68 6.01
N ALA A 104 22.64 10.07 6.87
CA ALA A 104 22.76 11.44 7.35
C ALA A 104 23.09 12.44 6.22
N ASP A 105 23.89 12.02 5.24
CA ASP A 105 24.35 12.86 4.12
C ASP A 105 23.21 13.32 3.20
N PHE A 106 22.05 12.65 3.26
CA PHE A 106 20.88 13.00 2.45
C PHE A 106 19.87 13.87 3.22
N LEU A 107 20.25 14.52 4.32
CA LEU A 107 19.33 15.37 5.09
C LEU A 107 18.75 16.53 4.24
N ASN A 108 19.59 17.14 3.40
CA ASN A 108 19.26 18.33 2.62
C ASN A 108 19.00 18.04 1.13
N VAL A 109 19.07 16.78 0.73
CA VAL A 109 18.79 16.36 -0.65
C VAL A 109 17.28 16.26 -0.85
N SER A 110 16.76 16.74 -1.98
CA SER A 110 15.32 16.69 -2.29
C SER A 110 14.82 15.25 -2.47
N THR A 111 13.54 15.00 -2.17
CA THR A 111 12.94 13.66 -2.34
C THR A 111 12.82 13.28 -3.82
N GLU A 112 12.69 14.26 -4.69
CA GLU A 112 12.56 14.13 -6.14
C GLU A 112 13.88 13.68 -6.75
N GLU A 113 14.99 14.32 -6.38
CA GLU A 113 16.33 13.93 -6.80
C GLU A 113 16.67 12.51 -6.33
N ILE A 114 16.36 12.17 -5.07
CA ILE A 114 16.57 10.82 -4.55
C ILE A 114 15.75 9.81 -5.34
N LYS A 115 14.48 10.11 -5.60
CA LYS A 115 13.58 9.23 -6.37
C LYS A 115 14.13 8.98 -7.77
N GLU A 116 14.58 10.03 -8.47
CA GLU A 116 15.13 9.93 -9.82
C GLU A 116 16.37 9.02 -9.85
N ASN A 117 17.32 9.26 -8.95
CA ASN A 117 18.58 8.51 -8.89
C ASN A 117 18.42 7.07 -8.37
N MET A 118 17.26 6.73 -7.76
CA MET A 118 16.99 5.41 -7.20
C MET A 118 16.06 4.53 -8.06
N LYS A 119 15.57 5.02 -9.21
CA LYS A 119 14.68 4.25 -10.11
C LYS A 119 15.27 2.91 -10.54
N ALA A 120 16.58 2.86 -10.82
CA ALA A 120 17.27 1.63 -11.23
C ALA A 120 17.19 0.51 -10.17
N GLN A 121 17.08 0.88 -8.90
CA GLN A 121 16.86 -0.04 -7.77
C GLN A 121 15.37 -0.23 -7.46
N LYS A 122 14.49 0.02 -8.44
CA LYS A 122 13.04 -0.15 -8.38
C LYS A 122 12.35 0.70 -7.30
N VAL A 123 12.96 1.81 -6.86
CA VAL A 123 12.30 2.79 -5.99
C VAL A 123 11.34 3.63 -6.83
N CYS A 124 10.05 3.58 -6.49
CA CYS A 124 8.99 4.30 -7.21
C CYS A 124 8.44 5.50 -6.44
N ASP A 125 8.77 5.63 -5.15
CA ASP A 125 8.34 6.73 -4.31
C ASP A 125 9.28 6.93 -3.13
N VAL A 126 9.47 8.18 -2.72
CA VAL A 126 10.35 8.57 -1.61
C VAL A 126 9.61 9.57 -0.75
N ARG A 127 9.54 9.30 0.56
CA ARG A 127 8.93 10.21 1.53
C ARG A 127 9.90 10.48 2.67
N ARG A 128 10.15 11.75 2.97
CA ARG A 128 10.95 12.15 4.13
C ARG A 128 10.07 12.15 5.38
N ILE A 129 10.60 11.58 6.47
CA ILE A 129 9.98 11.71 7.79
C ILE A 129 10.38 13.09 8.33
N THR A 130 9.40 13.89 8.71
CA THR A 130 9.60 15.19 9.32
C THR A 130 9.13 15.17 10.77
N ILE A 131 9.69 16.06 11.58
CA ILE A 131 9.26 16.29 12.96
C ILE A 131 8.79 17.73 13.10
N ARG A 132 7.87 17.99 14.03
CA ARG A 132 7.50 19.34 14.42
C ARG A 132 8.18 19.69 15.74
N ARG A 133 8.92 20.80 15.79
CA ARG A 133 9.51 21.38 17.00
C ARG A 133 9.28 22.89 16.95
N ASP A 134 8.75 23.44 18.05
CA ASP A 134 8.48 24.88 18.20
C ASP A 134 7.68 25.49 17.03
N GLY A 135 6.67 24.75 16.56
CA GLY A 135 5.82 25.16 15.43
C GLY A 135 6.45 25.00 14.04
N GLN A 136 7.74 24.67 13.95
CA GLN A 136 8.45 24.49 12.68
C GLN A 136 8.50 23.01 12.27
N VAL A 137 8.41 22.75 10.97
CA VAL A 137 8.58 21.41 10.38
C VAL A 137 10.04 21.23 10.02
N LEU A 138 10.70 20.27 10.67
CA LEU A 138 12.11 19.96 10.47
C LEU A 138 12.26 18.64 9.73
N ASN A 139 13.16 18.65 8.75
CA ASN A 139 13.58 17.44 8.05
C ASN A 139 14.38 16.53 8.98
N THR A 140 14.17 15.22 8.85
CA THR A 140 15.04 14.22 9.46
C THR A 140 15.84 13.49 8.39
N LYS A 141 16.88 12.76 8.83
CA LYS A 141 17.66 11.85 7.96
C LYS A 141 16.88 10.62 7.52
N HIS A 142 15.68 10.39 8.06
CA HIS A 142 14.92 9.19 7.81
C HIS A 142 14.07 9.34 6.55
N LEU A 143 14.27 8.41 5.61
CA LEU A 143 13.54 8.34 4.35
C LEU A 143 12.78 7.01 4.31
N ILE A 144 11.54 7.08 3.87
CA ILE A 144 10.73 5.92 3.51
C ILE A 144 10.83 5.77 2.00
N LEU A 145 11.39 4.64 1.56
CA LEU A 145 11.42 4.23 0.17
C LEU A 145 10.25 3.29 -0.08
N THR A 146 9.50 3.51 -1.17
CA THR A 146 8.57 2.50 -1.71
C THR A 146 9.21 1.86 -2.91
N PHE A 147 9.32 0.53 -2.89
CA PHE A 147 9.83 -0.26 -3.98
C PHE A 147 8.66 -0.83 -4.79
N SER A 148 8.79 -0.88 -6.11
CA SER A 148 7.87 -1.60 -7.01
C SER A 148 8.18 -3.11 -7.04
N THR A 149 8.57 -3.66 -5.90
CA THR A 149 8.84 -5.08 -5.68
C THR A 149 8.07 -5.55 -4.46
N PRO A 150 7.48 -6.76 -4.50
CA PRO A 150 6.75 -7.32 -3.37
C PRO A 150 7.68 -7.62 -2.19
N ASP A 151 8.90 -8.06 -2.47
CA ASP A 151 9.89 -8.37 -1.46
C ASP A 151 10.76 -7.14 -1.18
N LEU A 152 11.03 -6.89 0.10
CA LEU A 152 11.82 -5.75 0.56
C LEU A 152 13.32 -6.08 0.46
N PRO A 153 14.13 -5.28 -0.26
CA PRO A 153 15.58 -5.48 -0.26
C PRO A 153 16.16 -5.21 1.13
N GLN A 154 17.16 -5.99 1.54
CA GLN A 154 17.84 -5.81 2.84
C GLN A 154 18.77 -4.58 2.85
N THR A 155 19.34 -4.23 1.70
CA THR A 155 20.24 -3.08 1.53
C THR A 155 20.00 -2.40 0.19
N VAL A 156 20.21 -1.10 0.12
CA VAL A 156 20.26 -0.32 -1.13
C VAL A 156 21.56 0.48 -1.19
N LYS A 157 22.01 0.79 -2.41
CA LYS A 157 23.17 1.65 -2.65
C LYS A 157 22.70 3.05 -3.02
N MET A 158 22.93 4.05 -2.19
CA MET A 158 22.64 5.45 -2.48
C MET A 158 23.93 6.20 -2.79
N ALA A 159 24.11 6.58 -4.06
CA ALA A 159 25.39 7.07 -4.56
C ALA A 159 26.53 6.09 -4.20
N TYR A 160 27.49 6.50 -3.38
CA TYR A 160 28.60 5.67 -2.90
C TYR A 160 28.33 5.01 -1.54
N ILE A 161 27.15 5.23 -0.93
CA ILE A 161 26.81 4.79 0.42
C ILE A 161 25.94 3.53 0.37
N ARG A 162 26.25 2.53 1.19
CA ARG A 162 25.40 1.35 1.39
C ARG A 162 24.46 1.56 2.58
N CYS A 163 23.16 1.59 2.32
CA CYS A 163 22.14 1.84 3.32
C CYS A 163 21.41 0.54 3.68
N PRO A 164 21.43 0.09 4.95
CA PRO A 164 20.56 -0.99 5.40
C PRO A 164 19.11 -0.51 5.40
N VAL A 165 18.22 -1.35 4.90
CA VAL A 165 16.78 -1.08 4.79
C VAL A 165 16.06 -1.82 5.89
N ARG A 166 15.28 -1.10 6.69
CA ARG A 166 14.40 -1.68 7.71
C ARG A 166 12.95 -1.67 7.21
N PRO A 167 12.12 -2.69 7.49
CA PRO A 167 10.70 -2.63 7.14
C PRO A 167 10.04 -1.38 7.70
N TYR A 168 9.27 -0.68 6.86
CA TYR A 168 8.47 0.44 7.32
C TYR A 168 7.22 -0.07 8.04
N ILE A 169 7.10 0.29 9.32
CA ILE A 169 5.90 0.03 10.12
C ILE A 169 5.09 1.32 10.18
N PRO A 170 3.90 1.39 9.54
CA PRO A 170 3.06 2.58 9.60
C PRO A 170 2.52 2.80 11.01
N ASN A 171 2.21 4.06 11.33
CA ASN A 171 1.50 4.38 12.57
C ASN A 171 0.17 3.61 12.62
N PRO A 172 -0.18 3.04 13.79
CA PRO A 172 -1.46 2.36 13.96
C PRO A 172 -2.63 3.23 13.51
N LEU A 173 -3.54 2.64 12.73
CA LEU A 173 -4.72 3.35 12.25
C LEU A 173 -5.62 3.70 13.44
N ARG A 174 -5.73 4.99 13.74
CA ARG A 174 -6.63 5.54 14.75
C ARG A 174 -7.92 6.03 14.09
N CYS A 175 -9.07 5.57 14.56
CA CYS A 175 -10.36 6.07 14.12
C CYS A 175 -10.61 7.46 14.73
N PHE A 176 -10.68 8.51 13.91
CA PHE A 176 -10.92 9.87 14.41
C PHE A 176 -12.37 10.14 14.85
N GLN A 177 -13.26 9.16 14.73
CA GLN A 177 -14.61 9.24 15.29
C GLN A 177 -14.65 8.71 16.72
N CYS A 178 -14.26 7.45 16.96
CA CYS A 178 -14.34 6.83 18.29
C CYS A 178 -13.00 6.78 19.05
N GLN A 179 -11.92 7.32 18.47
CA GLN A 179 -10.53 7.31 18.99
C GLN A 179 -9.88 5.93 19.18
N ARG A 180 -10.58 4.82 18.90
CA ARG A 180 -10.02 3.46 18.97
C ARG A 180 -9.13 3.14 17.77
N TYR A 181 -8.20 2.21 17.96
CA TYR A 181 -7.32 1.73 16.90
C TYR A 181 -7.93 0.59 16.07
N GLY A 182 -7.40 0.38 14.87
CA GLY A 182 -7.68 -0.79 14.03
C GLY A 182 -8.75 -0.61 12.95
N HIS A 183 -9.41 0.55 12.88
CA HIS A 183 -10.41 0.82 11.84
C HIS A 183 -10.45 2.30 11.43
N SER A 184 -10.96 2.58 10.24
CA SER A 184 -11.18 3.95 9.75
C SER A 184 -12.56 4.48 10.17
N LYS A 185 -12.75 5.79 10.03
CA LYS A 185 -14.03 6.46 10.30
C LYS A 185 -15.17 5.87 9.46
N ASN A 186 -14.92 5.55 8.20
CA ASN A 186 -15.96 5.11 7.25
C ASN A 186 -16.60 3.76 7.62
N VAL A 187 -15.89 2.92 8.37
CA VAL A 187 -16.40 1.61 8.85
C VAL A 187 -16.66 1.61 10.35
N CYS A 188 -16.54 2.77 11.00
CA CYS A 188 -16.72 2.92 12.43
C CYS A 188 -18.20 2.70 12.80
N ARG A 189 -18.43 1.82 13.78
CA ARG A 189 -19.75 1.60 14.43
C ARG A 189 -19.83 2.22 15.82
N GLY A 190 -18.75 2.86 16.28
CA GLY A 190 -18.67 3.50 17.60
C GLY A 190 -19.25 4.91 17.60
N GLN A 191 -19.62 5.38 18.80
CA GLN A 191 -20.05 6.76 19.01
C GLN A 191 -18.86 7.73 18.85
N PRO A 192 -19.13 9.01 18.48
CA PRO A 192 -18.12 10.06 18.51
C PRO A 192 -17.54 10.18 19.91
N THR A 193 -16.21 10.13 20.01
CA THR A 193 -15.46 10.27 21.26
C THR A 193 -14.50 11.45 21.11
N CYS A 194 -14.60 12.38 22.06
CA CYS A 194 -13.80 13.59 22.05
C CYS A 194 -12.30 13.25 22.24
N PRO A 195 -11.40 13.66 21.34
CA PRO A 195 -9.97 13.39 21.47
C PRO A 195 -9.29 14.15 22.60
N ARG A 196 -9.95 15.16 23.20
CA ARG A 196 -9.42 15.94 24.33
C ARG A 196 -9.74 15.30 25.69
N CYS A 197 -11.01 15.01 25.95
CA CYS A 197 -11.45 14.53 27.26
C CYS A 197 -11.81 13.03 27.30
N GLY A 198 -11.88 12.36 26.14
CA GLY A 198 -12.15 10.93 26.05
C GLY A 198 -13.63 10.52 26.23
N GLU A 199 -14.54 11.47 26.40
CA GLU A 199 -15.97 11.18 26.56
C GLU A 199 -16.71 11.08 25.23
N SER A 200 -17.77 10.28 25.22
CA SER A 200 -18.66 10.11 24.07
C SER A 200 -19.66 11.28 23.92
N GLY A 201 -20.11 11.52 22.69
CA GLY A 201 -21.26 12.38 22.40
C GLY A 201 -20.96 13.81 21.96
N HIS A 202 -19.70 14.20 21.80
CA HIS A 202 -19.32 15.53 21.26
C HIS A 202 -17.98 15.50 20.53
N ASP A 203 -17.72 16.52 19.69
CA ASP A 203 -16.42 16.77 19.09
C ASP A 203 -15.55 17.67 19.99
N SER A 204 -14.25 17.63 19.77
CA SER A 204 -13.26 18.52 20.34
C SER A 204 -13.62 20.00 20.27
N ALA A 205 -14.26 20.50 19.21
CA ALA A 205 -14.51 21.93 19.01
C ALA A 205 -15.25 22.58 20.19
N ASP A 206 -16.26 21.90 20.73
CA ASP A 206 -17.12 22.41 21.81
C ASP A 206 -16.72 21.87 23.20
N CYS A 207 -15.58 21.18 23.29
CA CYS A 207 -15.13 20.55 24.52
C CYS A 207 -14.55 21.57 25.50
N LYS A 208 -15.26 21.81 26.61
CA LYS A 208 -14.80 22.63 27.76
C LYS A 208 -14.15 21.82 28.88
N LYS A 209 -14.08 20.49 28.74
CA LYS A 209 -13.54 19.59 29.77
C LYS A 209 -12.01 19.60 29.74
N LYS A 210 -11.40 19.38 30.91
CA LYS A 210 -9.95 19.23 31.03
C LYS A 210 -9.47 18.05 30.18
N GLU A 211 -8.31 18.20 29.58
CA GLU A 211 -7.67 17.17 28.79
C GLU A 211 -7.37 15.93 29.66
N GLN A 212 -7.70 14.74 29.15
CA GLN A 212 -7.50 13.48 29.86
C GLN A 212 -6.98 12.40 28.92
N CYS A 213 -6.13 11.51 29.44
CA CYS A 213 -5.73 10.32 28.71
C CYS A 213 -6.92 9.37 28.59
N LEU A 214 -7.18 8.89 27.36
CA LEU A 214 -8.10 7.79 27.11
C LEU A 214 -7.59 6.54 27.84
N LYS A 215 -8.43 5.98 28.71
CA LYS A 215 -8.15 4.71 29.40
C LYS A 215 -8.36 3.52 28.46
#